data_AF-A0A0Q6A5R5-F1
#
_entry.id   AF-A0A0Q6A5R5-F1
#
_cell.length_a   1.000
_cell.length_b   1.000
_cell.length_c   1.000
_cell.angle_alpha   90.00
_cell.angle_beta   90.00
_cell.angle_gamma   90.00
#
_symmetry.space_group_name_H-M   'P 1'
#
loop_
_entity.id
_entity.type
_entity.pdbx_description
1 polymer ?
#
loop_
_entity_poly.entity_id
_entity_poly.type
_entity_poly.pdbx_seq_one_letter_code
_entity_poly.pdbx_strand_id
1 'polypeptide(L)'
;MYANPLRQEYEALVGRLREHYGSSVEIGGYDHNSLLRLRQLDAKREAAVAAQKAAKPLNDAMAQLNREHQRAVKAWQLIGAGQKRIAEHKRAHQILGFDLALLEPVSIPGKVEAAAETIEAYDAATAEMSRVATAIESKARKLNSAAAQWEQFTPDQQNRALILAIADRLGM
;
A
#
# COMPACT_ATOMS: atom_id res chain seq x y z
N MET A 1 53.34 -20.86 -0.85
CA MET A 1 52.23 -21.15 0.07
C MET A 1 51.23 -22.05 -0.64
N TYR A 2 51.13 -23.32 -0.26
CA TYR A 2 50.11 -24.21 -0.82
C TYR A 2 48.77 -23.91 -0.14
N ALA A 3 47.78 -23.44 -0.91
CA ALA A 3 46.42 -23.28 -0.44
C ALA A 3 45.84 -24.65 -0.10
N ASN A 4 45.35 -24.83 1.13
CA ASN A 4 44.64 -26.06 1.51
C ASN A 4 43.20 -25.95 0.97
N PRO A 5 42.83 -26.74 -0.05
CA PRO A 5 41.53 -26.61 -0.72
C PRO A 5 40.35 -26.88 0.22
N LEU A 6 40.52 -27.78 1.20
CA LEU A 6 39.48 -28.09 2.19
C LEU A 6 39.23 -26.94 3.16
N ARG A 7 40.29 -26.19 3.48
CA ARG A 7 40.18 -24.99 4.33
C ARG A 7 39.45 -23.87 3.61
N GLN A 8 39.74 -23.65 2.33
CA GLN A 8 39.06 -22.65 1.52
C GLN A 8 37.58 -22.99 1.32
N GLU A 9 37.26 -24.26 1.07
CA GLU A 9 35.87 -24.71 0.92
C GLU A 9 35.08 -24.51 2.21
N TYR A 10 35.66 -24.89 3.36
CA TYR A 10 35.04 -24.64 4.67
C TYR A 10 34.79 -23.14 4.89
N GLU A 11 35.81 -22.29 4.72
CA GLU A 11 35.68 -20.85 4.98
C GLU A 11 34.58 -20.22 4.08
N ALA A 12 34.48 -20.68 2.82
CA ALA A 12 33.42 -20.26 1.90
C ALA A 12 32.02 -20.75 2.33
N LEU A 13 31.87 -22.02 2.73
CA LEU A 13 30.60 -22.58 3.21
C LEU A 13 30.12 -21.88 4.48
N VAL A 14 31.05 -21.64 5.42
CA VAL A 14 30.79 -20.95 6.68
C VAL A 14 30.33 -19.52 6.45
N GLY A 15 30.98 -18.79 5.54
CA GLY A 15 30.58 -17.43 5.17
C GLY A 15 29.13 -17.38 4.68
N ARG A 16 28.77 -18.24 3.70
CA ARG A 16 27.42 -18.29 3.13
C ARG A 16 26.35 -18.72 4.15
N LEU A 17 26.68 -19.70 4.99
CA LEU A 17 25.72 -20.22 5.99
C LEU A 17 25.46 -19.21 7.11
N ARG A 18 26.49 -18.49 7.58
CA ARG A 18 26.31 -17.44 8.59
C ARG A 18 25.51 -16.25 8.09
N GLU A 19 25.63 -15.91 6.81
CA GLU A 19 24.82 -14.85 6.20
C GLU A 19 23.33 -15.20 6.18
N HIS A 20 22.99 -16.46 5.92
CA HIS A 20 21.59 -16.90 5.81
C HIS A 20 20.96 -17.29 7.16
N TYR A 21 21.69 -18.01 8.02
CA TYR A 21 21.17 -18.54 9.29
C TYR A 21 21.59 -17.73 10.52
N GLY A 22 22.49 -16.76 10.36
CA GLY A 22 23.04 -15.97 11.46
C GLY A 22 24.26 -16.60 12.13
N SER A 23 24.82 -15.90 13.13
CA SER A 23 26.03 -16.31 13.86
C SER A 23 25.82 -17.48 14.83
N SER A 24 24.58 -17.86 15.10
CA SER A 24 24.19 -18.93 16.03
C SER A 24 24.21 -20.33 15.43
N VAL A 25 24.44 -20.46 14.11
CA VAL A 25 24.55 -21.78 13.47
C VAL A 25 25.80 -22.49 13.99
N GLU A 26 25.66 -23.74 14.41
CA GLU A 26 26.78 -24.58 14.83
C GLU A 26 27.67 -24.92 13.62
N ILE A 27 28.90 -24.43 13.66
CA ILE A 27 29.90 -24.66 12.64
C ILE A 27 31.01 -25.48 13.29
N GLY A 28 31.11 -26.75 12.90
CA GLY A 28 32.14 -27.68 13.36
C GLY A 28 33.54 -27.34 12.83
N GLY A 29 34.41 -28.35 12.74
CA GLY A 29 35.78 -28.21 12.27
C GLY A 29 35.95 -28.39 10.76
N TYR A 30 37.20 -28.51 10.32
CA TYR A 30 37.59 -28.80 8.93
C TYR A 30 37.64 -30.30 8.62
N ASP A 31 37.16 -31.14 9.54
CA ASP A 31 37.11 -32.58 9.35
C ASP A 31 36.03 -32.97 8.32
N HIS A 32 36.16 -34.17 7.76
CA HIS A 32 35.29 -34.66 6.70
C HIS A 32 33.79 -34.63 7.08
N ASN A 33 33.45 -34.96 8.33
CA ASN A 33 32.06 -35.03 8.78
C ASN A 33 31.47 -33.63 8.97
N SER A 34 32.24 -32.70 9.51
CA SER A 34 31.86 -31.29 9.59
C SER A 34 31.64 -30.67 8.21
N LEU A 35 32.54 -30.93 7.26
CA LEU A 35 32.37 -30.48 5.87
C LEU A 35 31.13 -31.08 5.19
N LEU A 36 30.85 -32.36 5.40
CA LEU A 36 29.62 -33.00 4.91
C LEU A 36 28.36 -32.35 5.49
N ARG A 37 28.33 -32.09 6.81
CA ARG A 37 27.21 -31.39 7.47
C ARG A 37 27.02 -29.98 6.91
N LEU A 38 28.11 -29.24 6.68
CA LEU A 38 28.05 -27.89 6.09
C LEU A 38 27.52 -27.93 4.65
N ARG A 39 27.93 -28.90 3.83
CA ARG A 39 27.39 -29.07 2.46
C ARG A 39 25.90 -29.39 2.47
N GLN A 40 25.42 -30.24 3.39
CA GLN A 40 23.99 -30.53 3.52
C GLN A 40 23.19 -29.29 3.96
N LEU A 41 23.73 -28.49 4.87
CA LEU A 41 23.13 -27.22 5.27
C LEU A 41 23.11 -26.20 4.11
N ASP A 42 24.18 -26.14 3.31
CA ASP A 42 24.24 -25.26 2.15
C ASP A 42 23.22 -25.67 1.08
N ALA A 43 23.06 -26.97 0.83
CA ALA A 43 22.01 -27.48 -0.05
C ALA A 43 20.60 -27.13 0.45
N LYS A 44 20.35 -27.19 1.77
CA LYS A 44 19.07 -26.76 2.36
C LYS A 44 18.85 -25.25 2.21
N ARG A 45 19.89 -24.44 2.41
CA ARG A 45 19.85 -22.98 2.15
C ARG A 45 19.51 -22.71 0.69
N GLU A 46 20.19 -23.37 -0.24
CA GLU A 46 19.95 -23.17 -1.67
C GLU A 46 18.53 -23.56 -2.06
N ALA A 47 18.01 -24.67 -1.56
CA ALA A 47 16.62 -25.07 -1.76
C ALA A 47 15.63 -24.04 -1.18
N ALA A 48 15.89 -23.51 0.02
CA ALA A 48 15.05 -22.47 0.63
C ALA A 48 15.07 -21.17 -0.17
N VAL A 49 16.25 -20.73 -0.63
CA VAL A 49 16.40 -19.55 -1.47
C VAL A 49 15.72 -19.76 -2.83
N ALA A 50 15.83 -20.94 -3.43
CA ALA A 50 15.16 -21.28 -4.67
C ALA A 50 13.63 -21.26 -4.50
N ALA A 51 13.11 -21.83 -3.42
CA ALA A 51 11.68 -21.81 -3.09
C ALA A 51 11.17 -20.37 -2.86
N GLN A 52 11.92 -19.54 -2.13
CA GLN A 52 11.58 -18.14 -1.94
C GLN A 52 11.58 -17.35 -3.25
N LYS A 53 12.58 -17.57 -4.12
CA LYS A 53 12.63 -16.95 -5.45
C LYS A 53 11.45 -17.39 -6.33
N ALA A 54 11.07 -18.67 -6.25
CA ALA A 54 9.91 -19.20 -6.98
C ALA A 54 8.58 -18.61 -6.48
N ALA A 55 8.44 -18.40 -5.16
CA ALA A 55 7.26 -17.79 -4.56
C ALA A 55 7.20 -16.25 -4.70
N LYS A 56 8.34 -15.60 -4.99
CA LYS A 56 8.45 -14.14 -5.04
C LYS A 56 7.43 -13.46 -5.95
N PRO A 57 7.18 -13.92 -7.19
CA PRO A 57 6.21 -13.26 -8.07
C PRO A 57 4.80 -13.24 -7.49
N LEU A 58 4.37 -14.34 -6.87
CA LEU A 58 3.05 -14.42 -6.23
C LEU A 58 2.97 -13.51 -5.01
N ASN A 59 4.02 -13.51 -4.17
CA ASN A 59 4.11 -12.62 -3.02
C ASN A 59 4.08 -11.13 -3.42
N ASP A 60 4.77 -10.78 -4.51
CA ASP A 60 4.80 -9.42 -5.04
C ASP A 60 3.41 -8.99 -5.55
N ALA A 61 2.68 -9.89 -6.22
CA ALA A 61 1.31 -9.66 -6.67
C ALA A 61 0.33 -9.49 -5.50
N MET A 62 0.43 -10.33 -4.46
CA MET A 62 -0.32 -10.18 -3.20
C MET A 62 -0.04 -8.83 -2.52
N ALA A 63 1.23 -8.41 -2.48
CA ALA A 63 1.63 -7.13 -1.91
C ALA A 63 1.07 -5.96 -2.71
N GLN A 64 1.01 -6.06 -4.04
CA GLN A 64 0.40 -5.04 -4.90
C GLN A 64 -1.10 -4.89 -4.62
N LEU A 65 -1.85 -5.98 -4.54
CA LEU A 65 -3.28 -5.94 -4.19
C LEU A 65 -3.51 -5.27 -2.83
N ASN A 66 -2.73 -5.64 -1.81
CA ASN A 66 -2.81 -5.02 -0.49
C ASN A 66 -2.50 -3.51 -0.52
N ARG A 67 -1.55 -3.07 -1.36
CA ARG A 67 -1.25 -1.64 -1.55
C ARG A 67 -2.43 -0.87 -2.12
N GLU A 68 -3.11 -1.40 -3.14
CA GLU A 68 -4.31 -0.75 -3.71
C GLU A 68 -5.46 -0.71 -2.68
N HIS A 69 -5.62 -1.76 -1.87
CA HIS A 69 -6.60 -1.74 -0.79
C HIS A 69 -6.29 -0.64 0.25
N GLN A 70 -5.04 -0.54 0.71
CA GLN A 70 -4.61 0.52 1.62
C GLN A 70 -4.80 1.92 1.02
N ARG A 71 -4.56 2.08 -0.29
CA ARG A 71 -4.82 3.33 -1.02
C ARG A 71 -6.30 3.72 -0.94
N ALA A 72 -7.21 2.79 -1.19
CA ALA A 72 -8.66 3.03 -1.05
C ALA A 72 -9.05 3.40 0.39
N VAL A 73 -8.51 2.71 1.39
CA VAL A 73 -8.80 2.99 2.81
C VAL A 73 -8.33 4.39 3.20
N LYS A 74 -7.13 4.81 2.76
CA LYS A 74 -6.62 6.16 2.99
C LYS A 74 -7.53 7.21 2.34
N ALA A 75 -7.97 6.98 1.10
CA ALA A 75 -8.90 7.87 0.43
C ALA A 75 -10.25 7.98 1.16
N TRP A 76 -10.76 6.86 1.69
CA TRP A 76 -11.96 6.85 2.53
C TRP A 76 -11.79 7.66 3.83
N GLN A 77 -10.63 7.58 4.49
CA GLN A 77 -10.34 8.43 5.66
C GLN A 77 -10.35 9.92 5.29
N LEU A 78 -9.81 10.28 4.12
CA LEU A 78 -9.85 11.66 3.61
C LEU A 78 -11.27 12.14 3.28
N ILE A 79 -12.18 11.24 2.89
CA ILE A 79 -13.61 11.55 2.75
C ILE A 79 -14.18 11.96 4.10
N GLY A 80 -13.95 11.17 5.16
CA GLY A 80 -14.46 11.50 6.49
C GLY A 80 -13.97 12.85 7.01
N ALA A 81 -12.69 13.16 6.81
CA ALA A 81 -12.12 14.46 7.16
C ALA A 81 -12.71 15.62 6.34
N GLY A 82 -12.95 15.41 5.03
CA GLY A 82 -13.58 16.40 4.16
C GLY A 82 -15.06 16.63 4.52
N GLN A 83 -15.81 15.56 4.78
CA GLN A 83 -17.21 15.64 5.19
C GLN A 83 -17.40 16.43 6.49
N LYS A 84 -16.50 16.23 7.47
CA LYS A 84 -16.50 17.00 8.72
C LYS A 84 -16.33 18.50 8.47
N ARG A 85 -15.37 18.89 7.63
CA ARG A 85 -15.12 20.30 7.28
C ARG A 85 -16.28 20.95 6.55
N ILE A 86 -16.85 20.25 5.54
CA ILE A 86 -18.05 20.75 4.86
C ILE A 86 -19.23 20.89 5.83
N ALA A 87 -19.37 19.98 6.80
CA ALA A 87 -20.45 20.04 7.78
C ALA A 87 -20.37 21.27 8.70
N GLU A 88 -19.18 21.74 9.06
CA GLU A 88 -18.96 22.96 9.86
C GLU A 88 -19.53 24.22 9.17
N HIS A 89 -19.48 24.26 7.83
CA HIS A 89 -19.99 25.37 7.02
C HIS A 89 -21.08 24.94 6.03
N LYS A 90 -21.93 23.97 6.43
CA LYS A 90 -22.90 23.32 5.54
C LYS A 90 -23.76 24.29 4.74
N ARG A 91 -24.28 25.34 5.38
CA ARG A 91 -25.16 26.33 4.74
C ARG A 91 -24.43 27.16 3.69
N ALA A 92 -23.18 27.52 3.92
CA ALA A 92 -22.37 28.23 2.92
C ALA A 92 -22.14 27.34 1.68
N HIS A 93 -21.73 26.09 1.89
CA HIS A 93 -21.55 25.14 0.79
C HIS A 93 -22.85 24.86 0.03
N GLN A 94 -24.00 24.79 0.71
CA GLN A 94 -25.32 24.71 0.08
C GLN A 94 -25.62 25.89 -0.83
N ILE A 95 -25.31 27.11 -0.39
CA ILE A 95 -25.51 28.34 -1.19
C ILE A 95 -24.60 28.32 -2.41
N LEU A 96 -23.35 27.87 -2.25
CA LEU A 96 -22.37 27.73 -3.33
C LEU A 96 -22.67 26.57 -4.30
N GLY A 97 -23.78 25.84 -4.14
CA GLY A 97 -24.18 24.76 -5.05
C GLY A 97 -23.42 23.45 -4.85
N PHE A 98 -22.80 23.25 -3.68
CA PHE A 98 -22.18 21.99 -3.34
C PHE A 98 -23.23 20.86 -3.27
N ASP A 99 -22.94 19.75 -3.94
CA ASP A 99 -23.80 18.57 -3.93
C ASP A 99 -23.76 17.87 -2.56
N LEU A 100 -24.86 17.98 -1.82
CA LEU A 100 -24.99 17.38 -0.49
C LEU A 100 -25.03 15.85 -0.52
N ALA A 101 -25.32 15.21 -1.65
CA ALA A 101 -25.24 13.76 -1.77
C ALA A 101 -23.80 13.25 -1.53
N LEU A 102 -22.79 14.10 -1.73
CA LEU A 102 -21.40 13.78 -1.41
C LEU A 102 -21.15 13.64 0.10
N LEU A 103 -22.04 14.14 0.96
CA LEU A 103 -21.98 13.98 2.42
C LEU A 103 -22.59 12.68 2.92
N GLU A 104 -23.21 11.89 2.05
CA GLU A 104 -23.71 10.57 2.43
C GLU A 104 -22.57 9.69 2.97
N PRO A 105 -22.82 8.91 4.04
CA PRO A 105 -21.83 8.00 4.59
C PRO A 105 -21.31 7.06 3.51
N VAL A 106 -19.98 7.02 3.36
CA VAL A 106 -19.31 6.08 2.47
C VAL A 106 -18.88 4.89 3.31
N SER A 107 -19.25 3.68 2.89
CA SER A 107 -18.79 2.46 3.54
C SER A 107 -17.27 2.31 3.42
N ILE A 108 -16.68 1.65 4.40
CA ILE A 108 -15.26 1.28 4.34
C ILE A 108 -15.08 0.37 3.10
N PRO A 109 -14.05 0.58 2.27
CA PRO A 109 -13.81 -0.26 1.11
C PRO A 109 -13.64 -1.72 1.54
N GLY A 110 -14.41 -2.63 0.92
CA GLY A 110 -14.19 -4.06 1.10
C GLY A 110 -12.83 -4.49 0.57
N LYS A 111 -12.29 -5.59 1.10
CA LYS A 111 -11.11 -6.22 0.52
C LYS A 111 -11.55 -7.02 -0.71
N VAL A 112 -10.93 -6.77 -1.85
CA VAL A 112 -11.09 -7.63 -3.04
C VAL A 112 -10.21 -8.86 -2.84
N GLU A 113 -10.80 -10.04 -2.96
CA GLU A 113 -10.09 -11.31 -2.86
C GLU A 113 -9.76 -11.85 -4.26
N ALA A 114 -8.57 -12.42 -4.41
CA ALA A 114 -8.21 -13.11 -5.63
C ALA A 114 -8.99 -14.44 -5.73
N ALA A 115 -9.47 -14.78 -6.93
CA ALA A 115 -10.26 -15.99 -7.15
C ALA A 115 -9.42 -17.29 -7.01
N ALA A 116 -8.10 -17.19 -7.13
CA ALA A 116 -7.16 -18.30 -6.99
C ALA A 116 -5.76 -17.78 -6.57
N GLU A 117 -4.91 -18.66 -6.05
CA GLU A 117 -3.51 -18.38 -5.74
C GLU A 117 -2.63 -18.37 -7.00
N THR A 118 -2.96 -17.50 -7.95
CA THR A 118 -2.24 -17.34 -9.22
C THR A 118 -1.97 -15.86 -9.49
N ILE A 119 -0.88 -15.56 -10.21
CA ILE A 119 -0.48 -14.17 -10.48
C ILE A 119 -1.60 -13.44 -11.24
N GLU A 120 -2.18 -14.10 -12.23
CA GLU A 120 -3.24 -13.56 -13.08
C GLU A 120 -4.51 -13.23 -12.27
N ALA A 121 -4.86 -14.06 -11.30
CA ALA A 121 -5.99 -13.78 -10.40
C ALA A 121 -5.70 -12.59 -9.48
N TYR A 122 -4.46 -12.44 -8.99
CA TYR A 122 -4.06 -11.27 -8.21
C TYR A 122 -4.00 -10.00 -9.05
N ASP A 123 -3.58 -10.07 -10.31
CA ASP A 123 -3.57 -8.93 -11.22
C ASP A 123 -5.00 -8.46 -11.54
N ALA A 124 -5.91 -9.40 -11.80
CA ALA A 124 -7.33 -9.08 -12.00
C ALA A 124 -7.96 -8.45 -10.75
N ALA A 125 -7.72 -9.03 -9.56
CA ALA A 125 -8.17 -8.47 -8.29
C ALA A 125 -7.57 -7.07 -8.02
N THR A 126 -6.29 -6.87 -8.37
CA THR A 126 -5.61 -5.57 -8.23
C THR A 126 -6.23 -4.53 -9.14
N ALA A 127 -6.52 -4.87 -10.39
CA ALA A 127 -7.17 -3.97 -11.33
C ALA A 127 -8.55 -3.52 -10.82
N GLU A 128 -9.33 -4.44 -10.27
CA GLU A 128 -10.63 -4.13 -9.68
C GLU A 128 -10.50 -3.25 -8.42
N MET A 129 -9.59 -3.61 -7.51
CA MET A 129 -9.31 -2.80 -6.32
C MET A 129 -8.83 -1.39 -6.69
N SER A 130 -8.07 -1.24 -7.78
CA SER A 130 -7.60 0.07 -8.25
C SER A 130 -8.73 0.94 -8.81
N ARG A 131 -9.75 0.35 -9.45
CA ARG A 131 -10.97 1.07 -9.86
C ARG A 131 -11.73 1.59 -8.65
N VAL A 132 -11.90 0.74 -7.63
CA VAL A 132 -12.52 1.12 -6.35
C VAL A 132 -11.74 2.25 -5.70
N ALA A 133 -10.41 2.13 -5.60
CA ALA A 133 -9.55 3.17 -5.04
C ALA A 133 -9.71 4.50 -5.78
N THR A 134 -9.69 4.47 -7.11
CA THR A 134 -9.82 5.66 -7.97
C THR A 134 -11.18 6.36 -7.79
N ALA A 135 -12.27 5.60 -7.69
CA ALA A 135 -13.61 6.15 -7.46
C ALA A 135 -13.69 6.89 -6.11
N ILE A 136 -13.13 6.28 -5.05
CA ILE A 136 -13.11 6.85 -3.70
C ILE A 136 -12.20 8.08 -3.64
N GLU A 137 -11.02 8.03 -4.29
CA GLU A 137 -10.11 9.18 -4.39
C GLU A 137 -10.75 10.36 -5.13
N SER A 138 -11.49 10.11 -6.20
CA SER A 138 -12.23 11.15 -6.93
C SER A 138 -13.24 11.85 -6.02
N LYS A 139 -14.00 11.08 -5.23
CA LYS A 139 -14.94 11.64 -4.24
C LYS A 139 -14.19 12.41 -3.15
N ALA A 140 -13.10 11.86 -2.61
CA ALA A 140 -12.26 12.53 -1.61
C ALA A 140 -11.73 13.87 -2.13
N ARG A 141 -11.27 13.91 -3.38
CA ARG A 141 -10.73 15.12 -4.01
C ARG A 141 -11.79 16.21 -4.13
N LYS A 142 -12.99 15.87 -4.58
CA LYS A 142 -14.11 16.83 -4.69
C LYS A 142 -14.46 17.46 -3.34
N LEU A 143 -14.60 16.63 -2.30
CA LEU A 143 -14.90 17.08 -0.94
C LEU A 143 -13.81 17.99 -0.37
N ASN A 144 -12.56 17.53 -0.42
CA ASN A 144 -11.45 18.26 0.16
C ASN A 144 -11.13 19.56 -0.61
N SER A 145 -11.33 19.58 -1.93
CA SER A 145 -11.19 20.81 -2.73
C SER A 145 -12.24 21.84 -2.35
N ALA A 146 -13.51 21.44 -2.19
CA ALA A 146 -14.58 22.34 -1.80
C ALA A 146 -14.37 22.89 -0.38
N ALA A 147 -13.94 22.04 0.56
CA ALA A 147 -13.62 22.46 1.91
C ALA A 147 -12.45 23.45 1.94
N ALA A 148 -11.34 23.11 1.27
CA ALA A 148 -10.15 23.95 1.22
C ALA A 148 -10.40 25.31 0.57
N GLN A 149 -11.21 25.37 -0.50
CA GLN A 149 -11.55 26.62 -1.16
C GLN A 149 -12.27 27.59 -0.20
N TRP A 150 -13.19 27.08 0.62
CA TRP A 150 -13.89 27.89 1.60
C TRP A 150 -12.98 28.38 2.73
N GLU A 151 -12.12 27.49 3.25
CA GLU A 151 -11.15 27.81 4.31
C GLU A 151 -10.12 28.86 3.88
N GLN A 152 -9.78 28.91 2.59
CA GLN A 152 -8.81 29.86 2.03
C GLN A 152 -9.39 31.25 1.74
N PHE A 153 -10.71 31.38 1.66
CA PHE A 153 -11.33 32.68 1.41
C PHE A 153 -11.28 33.57 2.64
N THR A 154 -10.89 34.83 2.45
CA THR A 154 -11.08 35.86 3.47
C THR A 154 -12.58 36.11 3.72
N PRO A 155 -12.98 36.70 4.85
CA PRO A 155 -14.39 37.01 5.12
C PRO A 155 -15.07 37.80 4.00
N ASP A 156 -14.38 38.76 3.40
CA ASP A 156 -14.91 39.55 2.27
C ASP A 156 -15.11 38.69 1.01
N GLN A 157 -14.19 37.77 0.73
CA GLN A 157 -14.30 36.83 -0.39
C GLN A 157 -15.44 35.84 -0.18
N GLN A 158 -15.61 35.32 1.04
CA GLN A 158 -16.73 34.46 1.42
C GLN A 158 -18.06 35.18 1.22
N ASN A 159 -18.20 36.41 1.73
CA ASN A 159 -19.40 37.22 1.58
C ASN A 159 -19.72 37.48 0.10
N ARG A 160 -18.72 37.89 -0.69
CA ARG A 160 -18.89 38.12 -2.13
C ARG A 160 -19.32 36.84 -2.86
N ALA A 161 -18.70 35.71 -2.58
CA ALA A 161 -19.04 34.44 -3.20
C ALA A 161 -20.49 34.02 -2.88
N LEU A 162 -20.92 34.20 -1.63
CA LEU A 162 -22.31 33.92 -1.23
C LEU A 162 -23.30 34.87 -1.92
N ILE A 163 -23.02 36.17 -1.97
CA ILE A 163 -23.89 37.15 -2.63
C ILE A 163 -24.04 36.81 -4.12
N LEU A 164 -22.93 36.53 -4.81
CA LEU A 164 -22.96 36.16 -6.23
C LEU A 164 -23.76 34.87 -6.46
N ALA A 165 -23.56 33.85 -5.62
CA ALA A 165 -24.30 32.58 -5.74
C ALA A 165 -25.80 32.75 -5.46
N ILE A 166 -26.19 33.67 -4.58
CA ILE A 166 -27.60 34.01 -4.34
C ILE A 166 -28.18 34.80 -5.51
N ALA A 167 -27.47 35.80 -6.03
CA ALA A 167 -27.90 36.60 -7.18
C ALA A 167 -28.15 35.72 -8.41
N ASP A 168 -27.22 34.82 -8.72
CA ASP A 168 -27.33 33.85 -9.82
C ASP A 168 -28.58 32.97 -9.70
N ARG A 169 -28.89 32.49 -8.48
CA ARG A 169 -30.11 31.70 -8.21
C ARG A 169 -31.40 32.50 -8.32
N LEU A 170 -31.35 33.79 -8.04
CA LEU A 170 -32.51 34.69 -8.15
C LEU A 170 -32.69 35.23 -9.57
N GLY A 171 -31.76 34.95 -10.49
CA GLY A 171 -31.80 35.40 -11.88
C GLY A 171 -31.50 36.90 -12.06
N MET A 172 -30.71 37.48 -11.15
CA MET A 172 -30.24 38.88 -11.18
C MET A 172 -28.81 38.96 -11.67
#